data_AF-A0A1B2ENR1-F1
#
_entry.id   AF-A0A1B2ENR1-F1
#
_cell.length_a   1.000
_cell.length_b   1.000
_cell.length_c   1.000
_cell.angle_alpha   90.00
_cell.angle_beta   90.00
_cell.angle_gamma   90.00
#
_symmetry.space_group_name_H-M   'P 1'
#
loop_
_entity.id
_entity.type
_entity.pdbx_description
1 polymer ?
#
loop_
_entity_poly.entity_id
_entity_poly.type
_entity_poly.pdbx_seq_one_letter_code
_entity_poly.pdbx_strand_id
1 'polypeptide(L)'
;MATMPAATAEENFAIATPEGLPPIGKWMLTAQSVPSDWLGEIYHGKNLREPINVIIVDEGATSPDEAKTRLIAAATHAGYPIRFGHSAGYQGFIGDKPHPQLPQGRDDAFSNDIFELSNNHGRIFGPFQLAKGYLFTAAFSREEVDPIRDPPHQYGSFNRARDDFTQRLDLHTDFKVGAFVNLGNALIGDPKLTTGDHDGIAVVVRAGP
;
A
#
# COMPACT_ATOMS: atom_id res chain seq x y z
N MET A 1 -32.10 -18.74 -0.37
CA MET A 1 -31.00 -17.77 -0.27
C MET A 1 -30.67 -17.32 -1.68
N ALA A 2 -30.78 -16.03 -1.99
CA ALA A 2 -30.31 -15.51 -3.27
C ALA A 2 -28.79 -15.34 -3.17
N THR A 3 -28.03 -16.10 -3.96
CA THR A 3 -26.61 -15.84 -4.19
C THR A 3 -26.47 -14.51 -4.90
N MET A 4 -25.88 -13.52 -4.24
CA MET A 4 -25.46 -12.29 -4.89
C MET A 4 -24.46 -12.65 -6.01
N PRO A 5 -24.55 -12.03 -7.20
CA PRO A 5 -23.54 -12.25 -8.23
C PRO A 5 -22.17 -11.84 -7.70
N ALA A 6 -21.15 -12.62 -8.01
CA ALA A 6 -19.77 -12.25 -7.71
C ALA A 6 -19.45 -10.94 -8.44
N ALA A 7 -18.91 -9.95 -7.72
CA ALA A 7 -18.43 -8.71 -8.32
C ALA A 7 -17.38 -9.06 -9.40
N THR A 8 -17.46 -8.36 -10.52
CA THR A 8 -16.50 -8.51 -11.63
C THR A 8 -15.10 -8.08 -11.19
N ALA A 9 -14.05 -8.55 -11.88
CA ALA A 9 -12.67 -8.17 -11.57
C ALA A 9 -12.47 -6.63 -11.60
N GLU A 10 -13.15 -5.92 -12.51
CA GLU A 10 -13.12 -4.45 -12.58
C GLU A 10 -13.83 -3.77 -11.39
N GLU A 11 -14.96 -4.32 -10.93
CA GLU A 11 -15.65 -3.82 -9.73
C GLU A 11 -14.82 -4.02 -8.47
N ASN A 12 -14.01 -5.09 -8.41
CA ASN A 12 -13.13 -5.37 -7.28
C ASN A 12 -11.96 -4.38 -7.17
N PHE A 13 -11.50 -3.81 -8.29
CA PHE A 13 -10.39 -2.85 -8.25
C PHE A 13 -10.79 -1.47 -7.73
N ALA A 14 -12.07 -1.10 -7.91
CA ALA A 14 -12.63 0.20 -7.58
C ALA A 14 -11.68 1.34 -8.00
N ILE A 15 -11.69 1.69 -9.28
CA ILE A 15 -10.66 2.54 -9.88
C ILE A 15 -10.87 4.03 -9.54
N ALA A 16 -9.79 4.73 -9.23
CA ALA A 16 -9.70 6.19 -9.17
C ALA A 16 -8.96 6.73 -10.41
N THR A 17 -9.37 7.89 -10.92
CA THR A 17 -8.73 8.57 -12.06
C THR A 17 -8.19 9.95 -11.67
N PRO A 18 -7.15 10.01 -10.82
CA PRO A 18 -6.57 11.29 -10.41
C PRO A 18 -5.91 12.02 -11.58
N GLU A 19 -6.01 13.35 -11.58
CA GLU A 19 -5.44 14.19 -12.64
C GLU A 19 -3.90 14.01 -12.73
N GLY A 20 -3.39 13.87 -13.95
CA GLY A 20 -1.95 13.74 -14.22
C GLY A 20 -1.35 12.38 -13.86
N LEU A 21 -2.17 11.38 -13.51
CA LEU A 21 -1.76 10.02 -13.19
C LEU A 21 -2.56 8.99 -14.01
N PRO A 22 -2.04 7.78 -14.23
CA PRO A 22 -2.84 6.69 -14.77
C PRO A 22 -3.99 6.33 -13.81
N PRO A 23 -5.00 5.58 -14.27
CA PRO A 23 -5.96 4.95 -13.38
C PRO A 23 -5.28 4.16 -12.25
N ILE A 24 -5.76 4.29 -11.02
CA ILE A 24 -5.18 3.63 -9.84
C ILE A 24 -6.29 2.85 -9.13
N GLY A 25 -6.04 1.57 -8.83
CA GLY A 25 -6.92 0.79 -7.97
C GLY A 25 -6.88 1.33 -6.54
N LYS A 26 -8.03 1.36 -5.88
CA LYS A 26 -8.15 1.94 -4.53
C LYS A 26 -7.57 1.05 -3.42
N TRP A 27 -7.38 -0.24 -3.70
CA TRP A 27 -7.13 -1.26 -2.68
C TRP A 27 -5.85 -2.06 -2.96
N MET A 28 -5.23 -2.56 -1.89
CA MET A 28 -4.40 -3.75 -2.00
C MET A 28 -5.29 -4.97 -2.29
N LEU A 29 -4.83 -5.85 -3.18
CA LEU A 29 -5.60 -6.99 -3.66
C LEU A 29 -4.87 -8.28 -3.34
N THR A 30 -5.61 -9.33 -3.03
CA THR A 30 -5.09 -10.71 -2.96
C THR A 30 -4.70 -11.21 -4.36
N ALA A 31 -4.01 -12.35 -4.43
CA ALA A 31 -3.69 -13.01 -5.70
C ALA A 31 -4.94 -13.33 -6.56
N GLN A 32 -6.13 -13.45 -5.95
CA GLN A 32 -7.41 -13.68 -6.63
C GLN A 32 -8.11 -12.39 -7.06
N SER A 33 -7.42 -11.24 -6.98
CA SER A 33 -7.96 -9.92 -7.36
C SER A 33 -9.16 -9.48 -6.51
N VAL A 34 -9.21 -9.91 -5.25
CA VAL A 34 -10.20 -9.47 -4.27
C VAL A 34 -9.50 -8.46 -3.36
N PRO A 35 -10.14 -7.35 -2.95
CA PRO A 35 -9.46 -6.43 -2.08
C PRO A 35 -9.21 -7.04 -0.70
N SER A 36 -8.00 -6.86 -0.18
CA SER A 36 -7.56 -7.49 1.07
C SER A 36 -8.19 -6.85 2.30
N ASP A 37 -8.23 -7.63 3.38
CA ASP A 37 -8.96 -7.34 4.60
C ASP A 37 -8.12 -7.45 5.87
N TRP A 38 -6.80 -7.24 5.75
CA TRP A 38 -5.87 -7.31 6.88
C TRP A 38 -6.01 -8.63 7.64
N LEU A 39 -5.98 -9.76 6.92
CA LEU A 39 -6.13 -11.11 7.47
C LEU A 39 -7.47 -11.34 8.20
N GLY A 40 -8.52 -10.62 7.81
CA GLY A 40 -9.87 -10.72 8.37
C GLY A 40 -10.11 -9.89 9.64
N GLU A 41 -9.28 -8.87 9.89
CA GLU A 41 -9.37 -8.05 11.10
C GLU A 41 -10.72 -7.32 11.22
N ILE A 42 -11.27 -7.36 12.44
CA ILE A 42 -12.50 -6.67 12.80
C ILE A 42 -12.17 -5.44 13.62
N TYR A 43 -12.24 -4.27 12.98
CA TYR A 43 -12.02 -2.99 13.64
C TYR A 43 -13.36 -2.30 13.92
N HIS A 44 -13.67 -2.06 15.21
CA HIS A 44 -14.92 -1.42 15.64
C HIS A 44 -16.18 -2.11 15.08
N GLY A 45 -16.16 -3.44 15.00
CA GLY A 45 -17.29 -4.26 14.53
C GLY A 45 -17.42 -4.34 13.00
N LYS A 46 -16.44 -3.87 12.23
CA LYS A 46 -16.44 -3.88 10.76
C LYS A 46 -15.17 -4.54 10.22
N ASN A 47 -15.26 -5.20 9.06
CA ASN A 47 -14.08 -5.75 8.41
C ASN A 47 -13.20 -4.61 7.90
N LEU A 48 -11.91 -4.69 8.21
CA LEU A 48 -10.93 -3.75 7.73
C LEU A 48 -10.69 -3.96 6.23
N ARG A 49 -10.44 -2.89 5.50
CA ARG A 49 -10.07 -2.90 4.07
C ARG A 49 -8.75 -2.17 3.94
N GLU A 50 -7.80 -2.73 3.20
CA GLU A 50 -6.45 -2.15 3.08
C GLU A 50 -6.36 -1.18 1.87
N PRO A 51 -6.27 0.14 2.10
CA PRO A 51 -6.25 1.14 1.04
C PRO A 51 -4.86 1.31 0.45
N ILE A 52 -4.81 1.62 -0.86
CA ILE A 52 -3.63 2.28 -1.44
C ILE A 52 -3.52 3.67 -0.82
N ASN A 53 -2.39 3.97 -0.20
CA ASN A 53 -2.19 5.20 0.56
C ASN A 53 -0.87 5.92 0.26
N VAL A 54 -0.04 5.38 -0.64
CA VAL A 54 1.15 6.07 -1.17
C VAL A 54 1.23 5.89 -2.69
N ILE A 55 1.64 6.94 -3.38
CA ILE A 55 1.99 6.93 -4.80
C ILE A 55 3.46 7.36 -4.90
N ILE A 56 4.26 6.60 -5.64
CA ILE A 56 5.70 6.82 -5.76
C ILE A 56 6.03 7.00 -7.24
N VAL A 57 6.70 8.09 -7.58
CA VAL A 57 7.14 8.36 -8.96
C VAL A 57 8.67 8.47 -8.97
N ASP A 58 9.33 7.64 -9.77
CA ASP A 58 10.77 7.71 -10.02
C ASP A 58 11.01 8.17 -11.45
N GLU A 59 11.27 9.47 -11.62
CA GLU A 59 11.58 10.07 -12.93
C GLU A 59 13.06 9.91 -13.32
N GLY A 60 13.90 9.47 -12.39
CA GLY A 60 15.34 9.25 -12.63
C GLY A 60 15.65 7.86 -13.19
N ALA A 61 14.78 6.88 -12.96
CA ALA A 61 14.96 5.53 -13.50
C ALA A 61 14.68 5.44 -15.01
N THR A 62 15.57 4.74 -15.71
CA THR A 62 15.49 4.50 -17.16
C THR A 62 14.98 3.11 -17.51
N SER A 63 15.02 2.16 -16.57
CA SER A 63 14.50 0.80 -16.73
C SER A 63 13.61 0.36 -15.57
N PRO A 64 12.72 -0.65 -15.74
CA PRO A 64 11.87 -1.14 -14.66
C PRO A 64 12.69 -1.71 -13.50
N ASP A 65 13.80 -2.38 -13.79
CA ASP A 65 14.65 -2.98 -12.77
C ASP A 65 15.45 -1.92 -12.02
N GLU A 66 15.93 -0.88 -12.72
CA GLU A 66 16.55 0.29 -12.08
C GLU A 66 15.56 0.99 -11.13
N ALA A 67 14.30 1.18 -11.54
CA ALA A 67 13.28 1.78 -10.70
C ALA A 67 13.04 0.97 -9.42
N LYS A 68 12.97 -0.37 -9.52
CA LYS A 68 12.85 -1.25 -8.36
C LYS A 68 14.08 -1.15 -7.46
N THR A 69 15.28 -1.21 -8.03
CA THR A 69 16.54 -1.14 -7.27
C THR A 69 16.67 0.19 -6.52
N ARG A 70 16.38 1.32 -7.20
CA ARG A 70 16.39 2.66 -6.59
C ARG A 70 15.38 2.76 -5.45
N LEU A 71 14.16 2.29 -5.67
CA LEU A 71 13.12 2.30 -4.65
C LEU A 71 13.46 1.41 -3.44
N ILE A 72 13.95 0.18 -3.66
CA ILE A 72 14.34 -0.73 -2.56
C ILE A 72 15.50 -0.12 -1.76
N ALA A 73 16.48 0.47 -2.44
CA ALA A 73 17.60 1.16 -1.79
C ALA A 73 17.12 2.36 -0.97
N ALA A 74 16.23 3.19 -1.53
CA ALA A 74 15.65 4.34 -0.85
C ALA A 74 14.82 3.92 0.38
N ALA A 75 13.94 2.92 0.24
CA ALA A 75 13.16 2.39 1.36
C ALA A 75 14.08 1.85 2.47
N THR A 76 15.12 1.08 2.12
CA THR A 76 16.10 0.57 3.06
C THR A 76 16.83 1.71 3.79
N HIS A 77 17.25 2.74 3.05
CA HIS A 77 17.94 3.91 3.62
C HIS A 77 17.02 4.75 4.52
N ALA A 78 15.72 4.82 4.20
CA ALA A 78 14.68 5.42 5.02
C ALA A 78 14.30 4.57 6.26
N GLY A 79 14.98 3.45 6.50
CA GLY A 79 14.76 2.58 7.64
C GLY A 79 13.61 1.59 7.47
N TYR A 80 13.19 1.34 6.23
CA TYR A 80 12.24 0.29 5.85
C TYR A 80 12.93 -0.78 5.00
N PRO A 81 13.86 -1.58 5.55
CA PRO A 81 14.39 -2.73 4.84
C PRO A 81 13.28 -3.77 4.61
N ILE A 82 13.55 -4.72 3.72
CA ILE A 82 12.74 -5.93 3.58
C ILE A 82 12.91 -6.78 4.84
N ARG A 83 11.80 -7.17 5.46
CA ARG A 83 11.78 -8.03 6.66
C ARG A 83 10.79 -9.17 6.48
N PHE A 84 11.14 -10.31 7.07
CA PHE A 84 10.33 -11.52 7.15
C PHE A 84 9.31 -11.42 8.30
N GLY A 85 8.19 -12.14 8.19
CA GLY A 85 7.17 -12.27 9.23
C GLY A 85 5.83 -11.64 8.87
N HIS A 86 5.71 -11.05 7.67
CA HIS A 86 4.52 -10.34 7.22
C HIS A 86 3.81 -11.10 6.10
N SER A 87 2.49 -11.03 6.01
CA SER A 87 1.78 -11.64 4.87
C SER A 87 2.23 -11.07 3.53
N ALA A 88 2.16 -11.89 2.48
CA ALA A 88 2.61 -11.56 1.14
C ALA A 88 1.76 -12.26 0.06
N GLY A 89 2.11 -12.05 -1.22
CA GLY A 89 1.35 -12.51 -2.38
C GLY A 89 0.26 -11.55 -2.85
N TYR A 90 0.39 -10.27 -2.50
CA TYR A 90 -0.55 -9.22 -2.90
C TYR A 90 -0.22 -8.61 -4.27
N GLN A 91 -1.17 -7.84 -4.78
CA GLN A 91 -1.04 -7.04 -6.00
C GLN A 91 -1.79 -5.70 -5.86
N GLY A 92 -1.43 -4.74 -6.70
CA GLY A 92 -2.10 -3.45 -6.83
C GLY A 92 -2.39 -3.14 -8.29
N PHE A 93 -3.49 -2.45 -8.58
CA PHE A 93 -3.90 -2.13 -9.95
C PHE A 93 -3.38 -0.75 -10.37
N ILE A 94 -2.67 -0.67 -11.48
CA ILE A 94 -2.14 0.57 -12.04
C ILE A 94 -2.35 0.57 -13.56
N GLY A 95 -2.94 1.64 -14.08
CA GLY A 95 -3.26 1.77 -15.49
C GLY A 95 -4.35 0.80 -15.91
N ASP A 96 -3.94 -0.29 -16.54
CA ASP A 96 -4.79 -1.29 -17.15
C ASP A 96 -4.58 -2.71 -16.59
N LYS A 97 -3.66 -2.88 -15.62
CA LYS A 97 -3.28 -4.20 -15.15
C LYS A 97 -2.88 -4.25 -13.67
N PRO A 98 -3.01 -5.43 -13.04
CA PRO A 98 -2.42 -5.67 -11.74
C PRO A 98 -0.90 -5.76 -11.83
N HIS A 99 -0.24 -5.29 -10.78
CA HIS A 99 1.19 -5.39 -10.57
C HIS A 99 1.46 -6.17 -9.28
N PRO A 100 2.33 -7.20 -9.31
CA PRO A 100 2.66 -7.98 -8.13
C PRO A 100 3.39 -7.12 -7.10
N GLN A 101 3.31 -7.53 -5.84
CA GLN A 101 4.03 -6.88 -4.76
C GLN A 101 5.55 -6.91 -4.94
N LEU A 102 6.17 -5.88 -4.40
CA LEU A 102 7.55 -5.80 -3.97
C LEU A 102 7.52 -5.68 -2.43
N PRO A 103 8.39 -6.42 -1.72
CA PRO A 103 9.29 -7.48 -2.20
C PRO A 103 8.55 -8.75 -2.68
N GLN A 104 9.21 -9.59 -3.49
CA GLN A 104 8.64 -10.84 -4.05
C GLN A 104 8.92 -12.09 -3.17
N GLY A 105 8.99 -11.92 -1.84
CA GLY A 105 9.17 -13.02 -0.89
C GLY A 105 7.87 -13.66 -0.44
N ARG A 106 7.98 -14.81 0.25
CA ARG A 106 6.82 -15.57 0.74
C ARG A 106 6.11 -14.88 1.91
N ASP A 107 6.88 -14.23 2.79
CA ASP A 107 6.39 -13.59 4.00
C ASP A 107 7.14 -12.27 4.25
N ASP A 108 7.42 -11.53 3.16
CA ASP A 108 8.24 -10.33 3.18
C ASP A 108 7.41 -9.06 2.98
N ALA A 109 7.73 -8.02 3.76
CA ALA A 109 7.24 -6.66 3.59
C ALA A 109 8.37 -5.63 3.82
N PHE A 110 8.15 -4.39 3.39
CA PHE A 110 8.97 -3.27 3.85
C PHE A 110 8.52 -2.91 5.26
N SER A 111 9.41 -2.94 6.25
CA SER A 111 9.03 -2.69 7.65
C SER A 111 10.08 -1.92 8.44
N ASN A 112 9.63 -0.98 9.27
CA ASN A 112 10.51 -0.17 10.12
C ASN A 112 10.95 -0.84 11.42
N ASP A 113 10.37 -2.00 11.77
CA ASP A 113 10.78 -2.81 12.92
C ASP A 113 10.53 -4.31 12.66
N ILE A 114 11.02 -5.17 13.55
CA ILE A 114 10.73 -6.62 13.51
C ILE A 114 9.25 -6.89 13.78
N PHE A 115 8.76 -8.02 13.26
CA PHE A 115 7.34 -8.38 13.33
C PHE A 115 6.83 -8.46 14.77
N GLU A 116 7.61 -9.01 15.69
CA GLU A 116 7.25 -9.21 17.10
C GLU A 116 7.06 -7.89 17.90
N LEU A 117 7.36 -6.74 17.29
CA LEU A 117 7.18 -5.41 17.88
C LEU A 117 6.17 -4.60 17.06
N SER A 118 5.61 -3.56 17.69
CA SER A 118 4.63 -2.68 17.01
C SER A 118 5.29 -1.88 15.89
N ASN A 119 5.11 -2.31 14.65
CA ASN A 119 5.82 -1.85 13.48
C ASN A 119 4.88 -1.16 12.47
N ASN A 120 5.47 -0.35 11.59
CA ASN A 120 4.81 0.06 10.35
C ASN A 120 5.38 -0.80 9.23
N HIS A 121 4.51 -1.37 8.41
CA HIS A 121 4.92 -2.16 7.27
C HIS A 121 4.03 -1.92 6.06
N GLY A 122 4.53 -2.27 4.88
CA GLY A 122 3.77 -2.08 3.65
C GLY A 122 4.30 -2.88 2.47
N ARG A 123 3.46 -2.90 1.45
CA ARG A 123 3.68 -3.58 0.17
C ARG A 123 3.60 -2.54 -0.93
N ILE A 124 4.51 -2.64 -1.88
CA ILE A 124 4.59 -1.70 -3.01
C ILE A 124 4.29 -2.47 -4.30
N PHE A 125 3.54 -1.87 -5.21
CA PHE A 125 3.09 -2.47 -6.46
C PHE A 125 3.59 -1.64 -7.64
N GLY A 126 4.16 -2.31 -8.63
CA GLY A 126 4.75 -1.66 -9.80
C GLY A 126 6.02 -2.38 -10.26
N PRO A 127 6.85 -1.75 -11.09
CA PRO A 127 6.67 -0.42 -11.69
C PRO A 127 5.67 -0.43 -12.85
N PHE A 128 4.98 0.70 -13.04
CA PHE A 128 4.21 1.05 -14.23
C PHE A 128 4.98 2.13 -15.03
N GLN A 129 5.12 1.95 -16.34
CA GLN A 129 5.84 2.89 -17.20
C GLN A 129 5.04 4.18 -17.39
N LEU A 130 5.63 5.33 -17.09
CA LEU A 130 5.10 6.64 -17.46
C LEU A 130 5.76 7.17 -18.74
N ALA A 131 5.32 8.32 -19.25
CA ALA A 131 6.01 9.02 -20.32
C ALA A 131 7.47 9.36 -19.95
N LYS A 132 7.73 9.61 -18.66
CA LYS A 132 9.06 9.78 -18.08
C LYS A 132 9.11 9.02 -16.76
N GLY A 133 10.02 8.04 -16.66
CA GLY A 133 10.21 7.25 -15.46
C GLY A 133 9.10 6.25 -15.17
N TYR A 134 8.95 5.90 -13.89
CA TYR A 134 8.10 4.81 -13.42
C TYR A 134 7.25 5.21 -12.22
N LEU A 135 6.05 4.63 -12.14
CA LEU A 135 5.12 4.79 -11.05
C LEU A 135 4.96 3.50 -10.25
N PHE A 136 4.86 3.64 -8.94
CA PHE A 136 4.42 2.59 -8.02
C PHE A 136 3.27 3.10 -7.17
N THR A 137 2.49 2.17 -6.63
CA THR A 137 1.50 2.44 -5.57
C THR A 137 1.82 1.59 -4.37
N ALA A 138 1.44 1.99 -3.16
CA ALA A 138 1.69 1.19 -1.98
C ALA A 138 0.55 1.27 -0.97
N ALA A 139 0.46 0.21 -0.16
CA ALA A 139 -0.41 0.14 1.01
C ALA A 139 0.48 -0.09 2.24
N PHE A 140 0.48 0.88 3.15
CA PHE A 140 1.18 0.83 4.44
C PHE A 140 0.20 0.82 5.60
N SER A 141 0.41 -0.06 6.57
CA SER A 141 -0.36 -0.13 7.80
C SER A 141 0.53 -0.23 9.02
N ARG A 142 0.08 0.35 10.11
CA ARG A 142 0.67 0.15 11.42
C ARG A 142 -0.01 -1.03 12.09
N GLU A 143 0.83 -1.88 12.63
CA GLU A 143 0.46 -2.98 13.52
C GLU A 143 0.85 -2.61 14.96
N GLU A 144 -0.05 -2.92 15.88
CA GLU A 144 0.22 -2.88 17.31
C GLU A 144 0.28 -4.30 17.86
N VAL A 145 1.26 -4.55 18.71
CA VAL A 145 1.47 -5.86 19.33
C VAL A 145 1.04 -5.80 20.78
N ASP A 146 0.06 -6.62 21.12
CA ASP A 146 -0.42 -6.88 22.47
C ASP A 146 -0.22 -8.37 22.80
N PRO A 147 0.82 -8.74 23.58
CA PRO A 147 1.17 -10.14 23.81
C PRO A 147 0.15 -10.91 24.66
N ILE A 148 -0.80 -10.23 25.31
CA ILE A 148 -1.87 -10.89 26.08
C ILE A 148 -3.16 -11.10 25.28
N ARG A 149 -3.21 -10.64 24.03
CA ARG A 149 -4.33 -10.82 23.10
C ARG A 149 -4.06 -11.99 22.14
N ASP A 150 -5.13 -12.61 21.64
CA ASP A 150 -5.10 -13.58 20.53
C ASP A 150 -6.03 -13.12 19.39
N PRO A 151 -5.52 -12.81 18.18
CA PRO A 151 -4.10 -12.76 17.83
C PRO A 151 -3.39 -11.57 18.50
N PRO A 152 -2.06 -11.68 18.76
CA PRO A 152 -1.32 -10.62 19.44
C PRO A 152 -1.10 -9.38 18.58
N HIS A 153 -1.26 -9.49 17.26
CA HIS A 153 -1.14 -8.38 16.32
C HIS A 153 -2.53 -7.83 16.02
N GLN A 154 -2.67 -6.52 16.08
CA GLN A 154 -3.90 -5.82 15.74
C GLN A 154 -3.61 -4.60 14.88
N TYR A 155 -4.64 -4.16 14.15
CA TYR A 155 -4.55 -2.94 13.39
C TYR A 155 -4.34 -1.72 14.31
N GLY A 156 -3.36 -0.89 13.97
CA GLY A 156 -3.10 0.39 14.64
C GLY A 156 -3.58 1.60 13.85
N SER A 157 -3.08 1.77 12.62
CA SER A 157 -3.34 2.99 11.81
C SER A 157 -2.81 2.86 10.39
N PHE A 158 -3.58 3.28 9.39
CA PHE A 158 -3.07 3.46 8.02
C PHE A 158 -2.35 4.80 7.87
N ASN A 159 -2.88 5.89 8.43
CA ASN A 159 -2.29 7.22 8.27
C ASN A 159 -0.90 7.32 8.91
N ARG A 160 -0.72 6.77 10.11
CA ARG A 160 0.58 6.80 10.80
C ARG A 160 1.66 6.06 10.03
N ALA A 161 1.32 4.94 9.40
CA ALA A 161 2.27 4.17 8.61
C ALA A 161 2.59 4.85 7.27
N ARG A 162 1.56 5.37 6.58
CA ARG A 162 1.72 6.20 5.38
C ARG A 162 2.65 7.39 5.63
N ASP A 163 2.36 8.15 6.68
CA ASP A 163 3.07 9.39 6.97
C ASP A 163 4.50 9.08 7.45
N ASP A 164 4.72 8.09 8.32
CA ASP A 164 6.08 7.70 8.73
C ASP A 164 6.93 7.23 7.53
N PHE A 165 6.41 6.37 6.65
CA PHE A 165 7.14 5.91 5.47
C PHE A 165 7.49 7.08 4.52
N THR A 166 6.52 7.91 4.18
CA THR A 166 6.72 9.00 3.21
C THR A 166 7.60 10.12 3.75
N GLN A 167 7.48 10.47 5.04
CA GLN A 167 8.35 11.45 5.67
C GLN A 167 9.80 10.94 5.83
N ARG A 168 10.00 9.64 6.10
CA ARG A 168 11.36 9.09 6.13
C ARG A 168 12.01 9.04 4.75
N LEU A 169 11.24 8.73 3.69
CA LEU A 169 11.74 8.90 2.32
C LEU A 169 12.15 10.35 2.06
N ASP A 170 11.28 11.31 2.40
CA ASP A 170 11.52 12.74 2.20
C ASP A 170 12.78 13.24 2.92
N LEU A 171 12.96 12.85 4.18
CA LEU A 171 14.07 13.30 5.01
C LEU A 171 15.41 12.64 4.65
N HIS A 172 15.40 11.39 4.18
CA HIS A 172 16.61 10.58 4.08
C HIS A 172 17.02 10.22 2.66
N THR A 173 16.20 10.50 1.64
CA THR A 173 16.48 10.03 0.27
C THR A 173 16.22 11.12 -0.78
N ASP A 174 16.39 10.79 -2.06
CA ASP A 174 16.03 11.69 -3.17
C ASP A 174 14.52 11.71 -3.46
N PHE A 175 13.74 10.80 -2.87
CA PHE A 175 12.28 10.80 -2.99
C PHE A 175 11.68 11.86 -2.06
N LYS A 176 10.99 12.85 -2.62
CA LYS A 176 10.40 13.99 -1.88
C LYS A 176 8.89 13.99 -1.94
N VAL A 177 8.25 14.33 -0.82
CA VAL A 177 6.79 14.53 -0.77
C VAL A 177 6.44 15.74 -1.62
N GLY A 178 5.59 15.54 -2.64
CA GLY A 178 5.25 16.57 -3.61
C GLY A 178 3.77 16.91 -3.69
N ALA A 179 2.88 15.97 -3.37
CA ALA A 179 1.43 16.18 -3.47
C ALA A 179 0.64 15.22 -2.59
N PHE A 180 -0.64 15.53 -2.44
CA PHE A 180 -1.64 14.71 -1.77
C PHE A 180 -2.78 14.47 -2.76
N VAL A 181 -3.08 13.21 -3.05
CA VAL A 181 -4.06 12.83 -4.08
C VAL A 181 -5.23 12.13 -3.42
N ASN A 182 -6.43 12.64 -3.63
CA ASN A 182 -7.65 11.99 -3.17
C ASN A 182 -7.99 10.81 -4.08
N LEU A 183 -7.89 9.59 -3.55
CA LEU A 183 -8.30 8.36 -4.24
C LEU A 183 -9.74 7.97 -3.91
N GLY A 184 -10.40 8.68 -2.99
CA GLY A 184 -11.77 8.39 -2.58
C GLY A 184 -11.92 6.97 -2.04
N ASN A 185 -10.93 6.53 -1.28
CA ASN A 185 -10.85 5.19 -0.68
C ASN A 185 -10.94 5.22 0.85
N ALA A 186 -11.55 6.27 1.43
CA ALA A 186 -12.07 6.24 2.79
C ALA A 186 -13.47 5.62 2.79
N LEU A 187 -13.67 4.56 3.57
CA LEU A 187 -14.98 3.93 3.74
C LEU A 187 -15.73 4.57 4.92
N ILE A 188 -16.40 5.68 4.63
CA ILE A 188 -17.21 6.43 5.61
C ILE A 188 -18.66 5.96 5.53
N GLY A 189 -19.23 5.56 6.66
CA GLY A 189 -20.65 5.23 6.77
C GLY A 189 -21.04 3.84 6.25
N ASP A 190 -20.11 3.04 5.73
CA ASP A 190 -20.38 1.64 5.38
C ASP A 190 -20.70 0.83 6.65
N PRO A 191 -21.80 0.07 6.71
CA PRO A 191 -22.19 -0.67 7.91
C PRO A 191 -21.34 -1.92 8.19
N LYS A 192 -20.58 -2.43 7.21
CA LYS A 192 -19.85 -3.71 7.28
C LYS A 192 -18.34 -3.56 7.08
N LEU A 193 -17.91 -2.53 6.35
CA LEU A 193 -16.52 -2.30 6.00
C LEU A 193 -16.01 -1.00 6.63
N THR A 194 -14.70 -0.95 6.90
CA THR A 194 -14.01 0.25 7.35
C THR A 194 -12.61 0.30 6.77
N THR A 195 -12.08 1.51 6.60
CA THR A 195 -10.66 1.73 6.33
C THR A 195 -9.97 2.34 7.55
N GLY A 196 -10.46 2.01 8.74
CA GLY A 196 -9.90 2.48 10.00
C GLY A 196 -9.83 4.00 10.07
N ASP A 197 -8.62 4.54 10.20
CA ASP A 197 -8.36 5.99 10.26
C ASP A 197 -8.02 6.60 8.89
N HIS A 198 -7.93 5.80 7.82
CA HIS A 198 -7.54 6.28 6.49
C HIS A 198 -8.49 7.36 5.97
N ASP A 199 -7.91 8.47 5.53
CA ASP A 199 -8.61 9.70 5.12
C ASP A 199 -8.99 9.75 3.63
N GLY A 200 -8.67 8.69 2.87
CA GLY A 200 -8.95 8.61 1.43
C GLY A 200 -7.86 9.22 0.55
N ILE A 201 -6.77 9.67 1.15
CA ILE A 201 -5.66 10.37 0.49
C ILE A 201 -4.46 9.43 0.36
N ALA A 202 -3.86 9.42 -0.84
CA ALA A 202 -2.52 8.92 -1.05
C ALA A 202 -1.50 10.06 -1.06
N VAL A 203 -0.40 9.89 -0.33
CA VAL A 203 0.73 10.82 -0.38
C VAL A 203 1.59 10.50 -1.60
N VAL A 204 1.92 11.50 -2.40
CA VAL A 204 2.78 11.37 -3.59
C VAL A 204 4.21 11.73 -3.22
N VAL A 205 5.13 10.78 -3.37
CA VAL A 205 6.58 11.02 -3.31
C VAL A 205 7.22 10.91 -4.69
N ARG A 206 8.19 11.76 -5.00
CA ARG A 206 8.82 11.85 -6.31
C ARG A 206 10.34 11.90 -6.21
N ALA A 207 11.05 11.13 -7.03
CA ALA A 207 12.48 11.28 -7.25
C ALA A 207 12.74 11.82 -8.67
N GLY A 208 13.61 12.83 -8.76
CA GLY A 208 14.09 13.37 -10.04
C GLY A 208 15.29 12.60 -10.60
N PRO A 209 15.77 13.01 -11.79
CA PRO A 209 17.06 12.57 -12.33
C PRO A 209 18.25 13.03 -11.47
#